data_AF-A0A9P5R0F3-F1
#
_entry.id   AF-A0A9P5R0F3-F1
#
_cell.length_a   1.000
_cell.length_b   1.000
_cell.length_c   1.000
_cell.angle_alpha   90.00
_cell.angle_beta   90.00
_cell.angle_gamma   90.00
#
_symmetry.space_group_name_H-M   'P 1'
#
loop_
_entity.id
_entity.type
_entity.pdbx_description
1 polymer ?
#
loop_
_entity_poly.entity_id
_entity_poly.type
_entity_poly.pdbx_seq_one_letter_code
_entity_poly.pdbx_strand_id
1 'polypeptide(L)'
;VIFSIRCKDANKAVVIEALRRAKFKFAGRQKIIVSKKWGFTKLSREDYVTERAAGRLQPDGCYVKYLNEKGSLANYFQKTLRAL
;
A
#
# COMPACT_ATOMS: atom_id res chain seq x y z
N VAL A 1 -2.80 -12.13 -9.52
CA VAL A 1 -2.87 -10.73 -10.00
C VAL A 1 -1.79 -10.57 -11.06
N ILE A 2 -2.11 -10.09 -12.26
CA ILE A 2 -1.13 -9.91 -13.36
C ILE A 2 -0.49 -8.52 -13.28
N PHE A 3 -1.32 -7.47 -13.27
CA PHE A 3 -0.89 -6.10 -13.06
C PHE A 3 -1.45 -5.55 -11.75
N SER A 4 -0.62 -4.77 -11.06
CA SER A 4 -1.01 -3.96 -9.90
C SER A 4 -0.41 -2.58 -10.06
N ILE A 5 -1.23 -1.54 -9.98
CA ILE A 5 -0.82 -0.16 -10.18
C ILE A 5 -1.23 0.66 -8.95
N ARG A 6 -0.30 1.45 -8.43
CA ARG A 6 -0.56 2.44 -7.37
C ARG A 6 -0.55 3.83 -8.00
N CYS A 7 -1.60 4.60 -7.77
CA CYS A 7 -1.70 5.98 -8.25
C CYS A 7 -2.39 6.86 -7.20
N LYS A 8 -2.36 8.18 -7.41
CA LYS A 8 -3.21 9.12 -6.68
C LYS A 8 -4.67 8.93 -7.11
N ASP A 9 -5.61 9.20 -6.22
CA ASP A 9 -7.04 9.00 -6.50
C ASP A 9 -7.55 9.81 -7.70
N ALA A 10 -6.97 10.97 -7.97
CA ALA A 10 -7.25 11.78 -9.16
C ALA A 10 -7.03 11.02 -10.48
N ASN A 11 -6.07 10.08 -10.52
CA ASN A 11 -5.70 9.35 -11.74
C ASN A 11 -6.44 8.02 -11.89
N LYS A 12 -7.42 7.73 -11.02
CA LYS A 12 -8.15 6.45 -11.00
C LYS A 12 -8.77 6.10 -12.36
N ALA A 13 -9.46 7.04 -13.00
CA ALA A 13 -10.12 6.81 -14.29
C ALA A 13 -9.11 6.47 -15.40
N VAL A 14 -7.98 7.19 -15.43
CA VAL A 14 -6.89 6.97 -16.40
C VAL A 14 -6.30 5.57 -16.25
N VAL A 15 -6.05 5.12 -15.02
CA VAL A 15 -5.49 3.79 -14.76
C VAL A 15 -6.46 2.67 -15.12
N ILE A 16 -7.76 2.84 -14.86
CA ILE A 16 -8.77 1.85 -15.27
C ILE A 16 -8.80 1.69 -16.79
N GLU A 17 -8.74 2.79 -17.54
CA GLU A 17 -8.69 2.74 -19.01
C GLU A 17 -7.38 2.11 -19.53
N ALA A 18 -6.24 2.42 -18.91
CA ALA A 18 -4.96 1.80 -19.26
C ALA A 18 -5.00 0.26 -19.06
N LEU A 19 -5.56 -0.21 -17.94
CA LEU A 19 -5.74 -1.64 -17.68
C LEU A 19 -6.76 -2.28 -18.63
N ARG A 20 -7.82 -1.55 -19.01
CA ARG A 20 -8.79 -1.99 -20.02
C ARG A 20 -8.13 -2.20 -21.37
N ARG A 21 -7.18 -1.34 -21.76
CA ARG A 21 -6.40 -1.50 -23.00
C ARG A 21 -5.38 -2.64 -22.90
N ALA A 22 -4.69 -2.74 -21.77
CA ALA A 22 -3.71 -3.79 -21.53
C ALA A 22 -4.33 -5.19 -21.60
N LYS A 23 -5.55 -5.38 -21.10
CA LYS A 23 -6.21 -6.70 -21.08
C LYS A 23 -6.42 -7.30 -22.48
N PHE A 24 -6.50 -6.49 -23.56
CA PHE A 24 -6.62 -6.99 -24.93
C PHE A 24 -5.36 -7.70 -25.44
N LYS A 25 -4.23 -7.55 -24.74
CA LYS A 25 -2.97 -8.23 -25.07
C LYS A 25 -2.81 -9.57 -24.35
N PHE A 26 -3.75 -9.93 -23.46
CA PHE A 26 -3.73 -11.19 -22.73
C PHE A 26 -4.91 -12.06 -23.17
N ALA A 27 -4.66 -13.36 -23.34
CA ALA A 27 -5.72 -14.31 -23.61
C ALA A 27 -6.69 -14.42 -22.41
N GLY A 28 -7.96 -14.70 -22.71
CA GLY A 28 -9.00 -14.92 -21.71
C GLY A 28 -9.59 -13.64 -21.10
N ARG A 29 -10.55 -13.81 -20.18
CA ARG A 29 -11.28 -12.71 -19.55
C ARG A 29 -10.58 -12.25 -18.27
N GLN A 30 -9.99 -11.06 -18.32
CA GLN A 30 -9.41 -10.41 -17.14
C GLN A 30 -10.41 -9.45 -16.47
N LYS A 31 -10.44 -9.44 -15.13
CA LYS A 31 -11.25 -8.51 -14.31
C LYS A 31 -10.36 -7.40 -13.75
N ILE A 32 -10.85 -6.16 -13.82
CA ILE A 32 -10.22 -4.99 -13.21
C ILE A 32 -10.93 -4.74 -11.89
N ILE A 33 -10.18 -4.69 -10.79
CA ILE A 33 -10.72 -4.51 -9.44
C ILE A 33 -9.97 -3.37 -8.76
N VAL A 34 -10.72 -2.45 -8.15
CA VAL A 34 -10.14 -1.42 -7.29
C VAL A 34 -9.96 -2.01 -5.90
N SER A 35 -8.71 -2.10 -5.45
CA SER A 35 -8.40 -2.60 -4.11
C SER A 35 -8.85 -1.61 -3.04
N LYS A 36 -9.33 -2.14 -1.91
CA LYS A 36 -9.60 -1.36 -0.68
C LYS A 36 -8.31 -1.08 0.13
N LYS A 37 -7.19 -1.66 -0.27
CA LYS A 37 -5.90 -1.50 0.42
C LYS A 37 -5.22 -0.19 0.08
N TRP A 38 -4.34 0.27 0.96
CA TRP A 38 -3.49 1.42 0.70
C TRP A 38 -2.31 1.03 -0.21
N GLY A 39 -2.53 1.14 -1.53
CA GLY A 39 -1.52 0.83 -2.53
C GLY A 39 -1.05 -0.63 -2.47
N PHE A 40 0.25 -0.83 -2.27
CA PHE A 40 0.88 -2.16 -2.20
C PHE A 40 1.07 -2.67 -0.76
N THR A 41 0.47 -1.99 0.21
CA THR A 41 0.48 -2.45 1.61
C THR A 41 -0.61 -3.49 1.86
N LYS A 42 -0.52 -4.18 3.00
CA LYS A 42 -1.55 -5.14 3.42
C LYS A 42 -2.78 -4.45 4.06
N LEU A 43 -2.60 -3.22 4.54
CA LEU A 43 -3.59 -2.43 5.27
C LEU A 43 -4.70 -1.91 4.35
N SER A 44 -5.91 -1.81 4.87
CA SER A 44 -6.98 -1.04 4.23
C SER A 44 -6.61 0.45 4.19
N ARG A 45 -7.35 1.25 3.42
CA ARG A 45 -7.11 2.70 3.39
C ARG A 45 -7.40 3.33 4.75
N GLU A 46 -8.45 2.87 5.41
CA GLU A 46 -8.90 3.32 6.71
C GLU A 46 -7.86 2.96 7.80
N ASP A 47 -7.45 1.69 7.84
CA ASP A 47 -6.46 1.23 8.83
C ASP A 47 -5.13 1.92 8.63
N TYR A 48 -4.68 2.13 7.38
CA TYR A 48 -3.42 2.81 7.11
C TYR A 48 -3.40 4.23 7.67
N VAL A 49 -4.50 4.97 7.54
CA VAL A 49 -4.59 6.34 8.08
C VAL A 49 -4.55 6.31 9.61
N THR A 50 -5.30 5.41 10.24
CA THR A 50 -5.34 5.25 11.71
C THR A 50 -3.98 4.83 12.28
N GLU A 51 -3.37 3.80 11.71
CA GLU A 51 -2.07 3.26 12.15
C GLU A 51 -0.92 4.24 11.91
N ARG A 52 -1.00 5.04 10.83
CA ARG A 52 -0.04 6.12 10.55
C ARG A 52 -0.20 7.26 11.55
N ALA A 53 -1.42 7.68 11.85
CA ALA A 53 -1.70 8.71 12.85
C ALA A 53 -1.25 8.27 14.26
N ALA A 54 -1.36 6.98 14.57
CA ALA A 54 -0.87 6.39 15.81
C ALA A 54 0.65 6.17 15.88
N GLY A 55 1.40 6.47 14.80
CA GLY A 55 2.86 6.30 14.78
C GLY A 55 3.36 4.85 14.78
N ARG A 56 2.48 3.86 14.49
CA ARG A 56 2.83 2.42 14.51
C ARG A 56 3.44 1.93 13.20
N LEU A 57 3.51 2.79 12.19
CA LEU A 57 3.99 2.47 10.85
C LEU A 57 5.35 3.14 10.57
N GLN A 58 6.36 2.33 10.29
CA GLN A 58 7.66 2.79 9.82
C GLN A 58 7.67 2.81 8.27
N PRO A 59 7.99 3.94 7.62
CA PRO A 59 8.19 3.99 6.18
C PRO A 59 9.37 3.12 5.73
N ASP A 60 9.18 2.33 4.67
CA ASP A 60 10.18 1.45 4.05
C ASP A 60 10.16 1.63 2.53
N GLY A 61 10.44 2.86 2.10
CA GLY A 61 10.40 3.27 0.69
C GLY A 61 8.99 3.12 0.09
N CYS A 62 8.80 2.11 -0.75
CA CYS A 62 7.51 1.81 -1.39
C CYS A 62 6.55 1.03 -0.49
N TYR A 63 7.05 0.43 0.60
CA TYR A 63 6.29 -0.40 1.53
C TYR A 63 6.25 0.23 2.92
N VAL A 64 5.60 -0.49 3.85
CA VAL A 64 5.50 -0.11 5.25
C VAL A 64 5.88 -1.30 6.13
N LYS A 65 6.63 -1.03 7.20
CA LYS A 65 6.93 -1.99 8.26
C LYS A 65 6.12 -1.60 9.50
N TYR A 66 5.62 -2.59 10.21
CA TYR A 66 5.02 -2.34 11.53
C TYR A 66 6.14 -2.14 12.56
N LEU A 67 5.91 -1.23 13.49
CA LEU A 67 6.75 -1.10 14.67
C LEU A 67 6.41 -2.26 15.61
N ASN A 68 7.29 -3.26 15.67
CA ASN A 68 7.10 -4.38 16.58
C ASN A 68 7.33 -3.93 18.03
N GLU A 69 6.38 -4.24 18.90
CA GLU A 69 6.48 -4.04 20.37
C GLU A 69 7.32 -5.13 21.05
N LYS A 70 7.80 -6.12 20.28
CA LYS A 70 8.63 -7.22 20.77
C LYS A 70 10.09 -6.99 20.40
N GLY A 71 10.97 -7.13 21.39
CA GLY A 71 12.43 -7.03 21.24
C GLY A 71 13.07 -6.15 22.32
N SER A 72 14.35 -5.83 22.13
CA SER A 72 15.06 -4.90 23.02
C SER A 72 14.43 -3.51 22.99
N LEU A 73 14.20 -2.95 24.18
CA LEU A 73 13.58 -1.62 24.36
C LEU A 73 14.43 -0.51 23.70
N ALA A 74 15.76 -0.64 23.72
CA ALA A 74 16.66 0.30 23.06
C ALA A 74 16.41 0.35 21.53
N ASN A 75 16.22 -0.81 20.91
CA ASN A 75 15.92 -0.90 19.47
C ASN A 75 14.52 -0.38 19.14
N TYR A 76 13.56 -0.51 20.06
CA TYR A 76 12.23 0.05 19.90
C TYR A 76 12.31 1.59 19.82
N PHE A 77 12.91 2.24 20.83
CA PHE A 77 13.05 3.70 20.83
C PHE A 77 13.81 4.23 19.61
N GLN A 78 14.87 3.55 19.18
CA GLN A 78 15.62 3.94 17.98
C GLN A 78 14.77 3.88 16.70
N LYS A 79 13.86 2.90 16.60
CA LYS A 79 12.94 2.79 15.46
C LYS A 79 11.82 3.83 15.55
N THR A 80 11.26 4.06 16.73
CA THR A 80 10.23 5.09 16.93
C THR A 80 10.74 6.48 16.54
N LEU A 81 11.98 6.81 16.88
CA LEU A 81 12.62 8.08 16.46
C LEU A 81 12.77 8.21 14.93
N ARG A 82 12.86 7.10 14.20
CA ARG A 82 12.94 7.08 12.73
C ARG A 82 11.55 7.07 12.06
N ALA A 83 10.49 6.87 12.81
CA ALA A 83 9.11 6.81 12.31
C ALA A 83 8.44 8.20 12.28
N LEU A 84 8.95 9.15 13.07
CA LEU A 84 8.64 10.59 12.99
C LEU A 84 9.28 11.22 11.75
#